data_AF-A0A2P4SBR6-F1
#
_entry.id   AF-A0A2P4SBR6-F1
#
_cell.length_a   1.000
_cell.length_b   1.000
_cell.length_c   1.000
_cell.angle_alpha   90.00
_cell.angle_beta   90.00
_cell.angle_gamma   90.00
#
_symmetry.space_group_name_H-M   'P 1'
#
loop_
_entity.id
_entity.type
_entity.pdbx_description
1 polymer ?
#
loop_
_entity_poly.entity_id
_entity_poly.type
_entity_poly.pdbx_seq_one_letter_code
_entity_poly.pdbx_strand_id
1 'polypeptide(L)'
;QKGLFIVDLASQGAAAKAGVQNKDRLIEINGKNVENDTHEEVVEKVKKSGNHVILLLSNEETDRYYTSLKMVLSKENANLKLLPLKPRLIELQKGKNGYGFYLRMEQNTGDHVIKDIDSKSPAAKAGLKDDDILVAVNGERVDALDHESVVGKIKQSEEKTTLLVVDKETDAMYKLAQISPYSYYYKVQDPAPAKTEERVELHTEQKVNHKPRVCKMVKGPSGFGFNLNMIKNKPGLFINEVLM
;
A
#
# COMPACT_ATOMS: atom_id res chain seq x y z
N GLN A 1 7.68 -21.77 19.45
CA GLN A 1 6.40 -21.47 20.16
C GLN A 1 5.75 -20.25 19.50
N LYS A 2 4.43 -20.22 19.30
CA LYS A 2 3.70 -19.13 18.62
C LYS A 2 3.32 -18.00 19.58
N GLY A 3 3.16 -16.78 19.10
CA GLY A 3 2.73 -15.67 19.97
C GLY A 3 2.62 -14.31 19.30
N LEU A 4 2.22 -13.32 20.09
CA LEU A 4 2.07 -11.94 19.65
C LEU A 4 3.44 -11.24 19.65
N PHE A 5 3.79 -10.58 18.55
CA PHE A 5 5.04 -9.84 18.45
C PHE A 5 4.82 -8.35 18.69
N ILE A 6 5.49 -7.83 19.70
CA ILE A 6 5.50 -6.39 20.03
C ILE A 6 6.86 -5.81 19.66
N VAL A 7 6.84 -4.70 18.95
CA VAL A 7 8.01 -3.96 18.56
C VAL A 7 8.52 -3.11 19.71
N ASP A 8 9.82 -3.23 19.97
CA ASP A 8 10.56 -2.37 20.89
C ASP A 8 11.70 -1.69 20.11
N LEU A 9 11.66 -0.36 20.01
CA LEU A 9 12.62 0.43 19.27
C LEU A 9 13.89 0.59 20.10
N ALA A 10 15.01 0.14 19.55
CA ALA A 10 16.29 0.22 20.22
C ALA A 10 16.95 1.61 20.08
N SER A 11 16.52 2.44 19.13
CA SER A 11 17.14 3.74 18.81
C SER A 11 16.29 4.59 17.83
N GLN A 12 16.78 5.78 17.46
CA GLN A 12 16.33 6.57 16.29
C GLN A 12 16.75 5.94 14.94
N GLY A 13 16.70 4.61 14.85
CA GLY A 13 17.15 3.80 13.73
C GLY A 13 16.18 3.80 12.54
N ALA A 14 16.37 2.85 11.62
CA ALA A 14 15.57 2.76 10.40
C ALA A 14 14.06 2.59 10.66
N ALA A 15 13.70 1.78 11.67
CA ALA A 15 12.31 1.59 12.07
C ALA A 15 11.66 2.89 12.55
N ALA A 16 12.32 3.64 13.44
CA ALA A 16 11.82 4.93 13.93
C ALA A 16 11.61 5.92 12.76
N LYS A 17 12.58 6.01 11.83
CA LYS A 17 12.48 6.86 10.63
C LYS A 17 11.35 6.43 9.68
N ALA A 18 11.03 5.14 9.65
CA ALA A 18 9.92 4.60 8.88
C ALA A 18 8.54 4.75 9.58
N GLY A 19 8.50 5.41 10.75
CA GLY A 19 7.26 5.67 11.48
C GLY A 19 6.74 4.49 12.30
N VAL A 20 7.58 3.49 12.56
CA VAL A 20 7.29 2.43 13.54
C VAL A 20 7.29 3.05 14.94
N GLN A 21 6.35 2.62 15.78
CA GLN A 21 6.20 3.12 17.15
C GLN A 21 6.52 2.02 18.16
N ASN A 22 6.98 2.44 19.35
CA ASN A 22 7.12 1.52 20.47
C ASN A 22 5.76 0.92 20.83
N LYS A 23 5.79 -0.38 21.14
CA LYS A 23 4.59 -1.19 21.44
C LYS A 23 3.68 -1.46 20.25
N ASP A 24 4.14 -1.18 19.02
CA ASP A 24 3.43 -1.64 17.83
C ASP A 24 3.38 -3.17 17.80
N ARG A 25 2.18 -3.68 17.56
CA ARG A 25 1.92 -5.08 17.32
C ARG A 25 2.19 -5.40 15.86
N LEU A 26 3.06 -6.38 15.64
CA LEU A 26 3.41 -6.86 14.31
C LEU A 26 2.36 -7.87 13.81
N ILE A 27 1.79 -7.58 12.64
CA ILE A 27 0.74 -8.38 12.00
C ILE A 27 1.30 -9.10 10.77
N GLU A 28 2.01 -8.39 9.89
CA GLU A 28 2.58 -8.96 8.67
C GLU A 28 4.03 -8.53 8.43
N ILE A 29 4.80 -9.41 7.79
CA ILE A 29 6.11 -9.12 7.19
C ILE A 29 6.02 -9.38 5.68
N ASN A 30 6.30 -8.38 4.86
CA ASN A 30 6.26 -8.44 3.39
C ASN A 30 4.94 -9.07 2.87
N GLY A 31 3.82 -8.59 3.42
CA GLY A 31 2.48 -9.02 3.04
C GLY A 31 2.04 -10.40 3.56
N LYS A 32 2.87 -11.07 4.38
CA LYS A 32 2.56 -12.37 4.98
C LYS A 32 2.25 -12.22 6.46
N ASN A 33 1.09 -12.68 6.90
CA ASN A 33 0.70 -12.70 8.32
C ASN A 33 1.68 -13.54 9.15
N VAL A 34 2.00 -13.04 10.35
CA VAL A 34 2.96 -13.68 11.28
C VAL A 34 2.39 -13.92 12.67
N GLU A 35 1.09 -13.66 12.89
CA GLU A 35 0.46 -13.78 14.21
C GLU A 35 0.43 -15.24 14.72
N ASN A 36 0.52 -16.19 13.79
CA ASN A 36 0.55 -17.62 14.07
C ASN A 36 1.93 -18.26 13.88
N ASP A 37 2.97 -17.44 13.72
CA ASP A 37 4.34 -17.91 13.54
C ASP A 37 5.06 -18.03 14.89
N THR A 38 6.07 -18.89 14.91
CA THR A 38 7.04 -18.98 15.99
C THR A 38 8.05 -17.84 15.94
N HIS A 39 8.72 -17.57 17.07
CA HIS A 39 9.77 -16.55 17.12
C HIS A 39 10.86 -16.81 16.07
N GLU A 40 11.26 -18.06 15.89
CA GLU A 40 12.25 -18.49 14.92
C GLU A 40 11.81 -18.20 13.47
N GLU A 41 10.56 -18.51 13.13
CA GLU A 41 9.98 -18.24 11.80
C GLU A 41 9.92 -16.74 11.51
N VAL A 42 9.50 -15.91 12.47
CA VAL A 42 9.46 -14.46 12.31
C VAL A 42 10.85 -13.87 12.11
N VAL A 43 11.83 -14.29 12.92
CA VAL A 43 13.23 -13.87 12.75
C VAL A 43 13.75 -14.29 11.38
N GLU A 44 13.43 -15.50 10.91
CA GLU A 44 13.83 -15.97 9.59
C GLU A 44 13.22 -15.12 8.47
N LYS A 45 11.94 -14.74 8.56
CA LYS A 45 11.30 -13.83 7.59
C LYS A 45 11.98 -12.46 7.54
N VAL A 46 12.31 -11.87 8.70
CA VAL A 46 13.06 -10.60 8.74
C VAL A 46 14.44 -10.76 8.10
N LYS A 47 15.16 -11.84 8.40
CA LYS A 47 16.49 -12.13 7.81
C LYS A 47 16.41 -12.31 6.29
N LYS A 48 15.43 -13.08 5.80
CA LYS A 48 15.17 -13.32 4.37
C LYS A 48 14.79 -12.05 3.61
N SER A 49 14.32 -11.01 4.30
CA SER A 49 14.03 -9.70 3.70
C SER A 49 15.28 -8.95 3.25
N GLY A 50 16.48 -9.37 3.70
CA GLY A 50 17.74 -8.78 3.27
C GLY A 50 17.89 -7.33 3.72
N ASN A 51 17.95 -6.40 2.76
CA ASN A 51 18.23 -4.99 3.04
C ASN A 51 16.99 -4.13 3.27
N HIS A 52 15.78 -4.62 2.98
CA HIS A 52 14.55 -3.85 3.15
C HIS A 52 13.43 -4.74 3.63
N VAL A 53 12.56 -4.21 4.50
CA VAL A 53 11.40 -4.95 5.01
C VAL A 53 10.18 -4.04 5.05
N ILE A 54 9.02 -4.60 4.76
CA ILE A 54 7.72 -3.94 4.89
C ILE A 54 6.95 -4.63 6.01
N LEU A 55 6.49 -3.84 6.99
CA LEU A 55 5.72 -4.34 8.13
C LEU A 55 4.29 -3.79 8.10
N LEU A 56 3.31 -4.63 8.43
CA LEU A 56 1.98 -4.19 8.84
C LEU A 56 1.91 -4.17 10.36
N LEU A 57 1.61 -3.00 10.92
CA LEU A 57 1.67 -2.73 12.35
C LEU A 57 0.35 -2.15 12.86
N SER A 58 0.00 -2.47 14.10
CA SER A 58 -1.13 -1.88 14.83
C SER A 58 -0.66 -1.37 16.18
N ASN A 59 -1.16 -0.23 16.64
CA ASN A 59 -0.96 0.20 18.01
C ASN A 59 -2.15 -0.21 18.89
N GLU A 60 -2.01 -0.03 20.20
CA GLU A 60 -3.03 -0.43 21.19
C GLU A 60 -4.41 0.20 20.91
N GLU A 61 -4.43 1.45 20.47
CA GLU A 61 -5.67 2.17 20.17
C GLU A 61 -6.38 1.61 18.92
N THR A 62 -5.64 1.36 17.85
CA THR A 62 -6.16 0.69 16.64
C THR A 62 -6.65 -0.72 16.97
N ASP A 63 -5.91 -1.48 17.78
CA ASP A 63 -6.35 -2.82 18.22
C ASP A 63 -7.68 -2.76 19.00
N ARG A 64 -7.82 -1.81 19.93
CA ARG A 64 -9.07 -1.61 20.68
C ARG A 64 -10.24 -1.28 19.76
N TYR A 65 -10.03 -0.37 18.82
CA TYR A 65 -11.06 0.05 17.86
C TYR A 65 -11.51 -1.11 16.95
N TYR A 66 -10.57 -1.88 16.41
CA TYR A 66 -10.93 -3.04 15.57
C TYR A 66 -11.62 -4.13 16.38
N THR A 67 -11.18 -4.35 17.63
CA THR A 67 -11.80 -5.34 18.52
C THR A 67 -13.23 -4.97 18.88
N SER A 68 -13.50 -3.70 19.24
CA SER A 68 -14.85 -3.26 19.61
C SER A 68 -15.85 -3.38 18.46
N LEU A 69 -15.38 -3.20 17.23
CA LEU A 69 -16.17 -3.34 16.00
C LEU A 69 -16.17 -4.75 15.41
N LYS A 70 -15.47 -5.72 16.02
CA LYS A 70 -15.28 -7.08 15.49
C LYS A 70 -14.73 -7.09 14.06
N MET A 71 -13.84 -6.15 13.75
CA MET A 71 -13.17 -6.02 12.46
C MET A 71 -11.81 -6.70 12.47
N VAL A 72 -11.38 -7.16 11.29
CA VAL A 72 -10.05 -7.77 11.09
C VAL A 72 -9.06 -6.70 10.65
N LEU A 73 -7.90 -6.68 11.30
CA LEU A 73 -6.77 -5.84 10.87
C LEU A 73 -6.11 -6.46 9.65
N SER A 74 -6.04 -5.70 8.57
CA SER A 74 -5.46 -6.17 7.32
C SER A 74 -4.88 -5.02 6.51
N LYS A 75 -4.03 -5.35 5.52
CA LYS A 75 -3.37 -4.37 4.64
C LYS A 75 -4.35 -3.61 3.75
N GLU A 76 -5.52 -4.17 3.46
CA GLU A 76 -6.59 -3.55 2.66
C GLU A 76 -7.12 -2.27 3.34
N ASN A 77 -7.19 -2.27 4.68
CA ASN A 77 -7.67 -1.14 5.48
C ASN A 77 -6.53 -0.23 5.97
N ALA A 78 -5.29 -0.51 5.57
CA ALA A 78 -4.13 0.17 6.12
C ALA A 78 -3.95 1.60 5.62
N ASN A 79 -3.37 2.41 6.50
CA ASN A 79 -2.81 3.70 6.15
C ASN A 79 -1.47 3.51 5.44
N LEU A 80 -1.41 3.97 4.19
CA LEU A 80 -0.22 3.87 3.32
C LEU A 80 0.63 5.14 3.33
N LYS A 81 0.31 6.14 4.16
CA LYS A 81 1.06 7.41 4.22
C LYS A 81 2.55 7.22 4.56
N LEU A 82 2.91 6.12 5.21
CA LEU A 82 4.28 5.79 5.60
C LEU A 82 5.05 5.00 4.54
N LEU A 83 4.43 4.67 3.40
CA LEU A 83 5.17 4.18 2.25
C LEU A 83 5.92 5.33 1.57
N PRO A 84 7.23 5.19 1.31
CA PRO A 84 8.06 6.30 0.80
C PRO A 84 7.82 6.59 -0.68
N LEU A 85 7.34 5.61 -1.46
CA LEU A 85 7.02 5.76 -2.87
C LEU A 85 5.50 5.75 -3.07
N LYS A 86 5.01 6.52 -4.04
CA LYS A 86 3.58 6.71 -4.27
C LYS A 86 3.25 6.57 -5.75
N PRO A 87 2.15 5.88 -6.09
CA PRO A 87 1.59 5.94 -7.44
C PRO A 87 1.32 7.37 -7.85
N ARG A 88 1.46 7.65 -9.15
CA ARG A 88 1.29 8.97 -9.73
C ARG A 88 0.00 9.00 -10.52
N LEU A 89 -0.87 9.97 -10.20
CA LEU A 89 -2.08 10.24 -10.95
C LEU A 89 -1.74 11.32 -11.99
N ILE A 90 -1.73 10.94 -13.25
CA ILE A 90 -1.33 11.80 -14.37
C ILE A 90 -2.60 12.20 -15.13
N GLU A 91 -2.89 13.50 -15.16
CA GLU A 91 -3.95 14.06 -15.99
C GLU A 91 -3.37 14.49 -17.34
N LEU A 92 -3.93 13.96 -18.41
CA LEU A 92 -3.49 14.23 -19.77
C LEU A 92 -4.57 14.99 -20.53
N GLN A 93 -4.20 16.13 -21.09
CA GLN A 93 -4.98 16.82 -22.12
C GLN A 93 -4.51 16.34 -23.50
N LYS A 94 -5.45 15.97 -24.37
CA LYS A 94 -5.11 15.54 -25.73
C LYS A 94 -4.60 16.73 -26.54
N GLY A 95 -3.47 16.56 -27.22
CA GLY A 95 -2.96 17.52 -28.18
C GLY A 95 -3.46 17.22 -29.59
N LYS A 96 -3.08 18.06 -30.57
CA LYS A 96 -3.40 17.87 -31.99
C LYS A 96 -2.99 16.49 -32.54
N ASN A 97 -1.90 15.94 -32.01
CA ASN A 97 -1.32 14.65 -32.42
C ASN A 97 -1.54 13.55 -31.36
N GLY A 98 -2.56 13.70 -30.51
CA GLY A 98 -2.80 12.78 -29.38
C GLY A 98 -2.00 13.15 -28.13
N TYR A 99 -1.70 12.15 -27.31
CA TYR A 99 -1.04 12.34 -26.01
C TYR A 99 0.50 12.30 -26.10
N GLY A 100 1.08 11.71 -27.15
CA GLY A 100 2.53 11.62 -27.42
C GLY A 100 3.28 10.66 -26.50
N PHE A 101 2.74 9.44 -26.36
CA PHE A 101 3.39 8.27 -25.77
C PHE A 101 2.89 7.01 -26.49
N TYR A 102 3.64 5.91 -26.35
CA TYR A 102 3.24 4.57 -26.78
C TYR A 102 2.92 3.69 -25.58
N LEU A 103 1.94 2.80 -25.76
CA LEU A 103 1.62 1.77 -24.78
C LEU A 103 2.08 0.41 -25.31
N ARG A 104 2.76 -0.37 -24.50
CA ARG A 104 3.22 -1.72 -24.82
C ARG A 104 2.80 -2.70 -23.74
N MET A 105 2.35 -3.89 -24.11
CA MET A 105 2.16 -4.99 -23.15
C MET A 105 3.43 -5.82 -23.05
N GLU A 106 3.98 -5.96 -21.84
CA GLU A 106 5.14 -6.82 -21.58
C GLU A 106 4.71 -8.29 -21.54
N GLN A 107 5.29 -9.13 -22.41
CA GLN A 107 4.84 -10.51 -22.60
C GLN A 107 5.02 -11.40 -21.36
N ASN A 108 6.04 -11.13 -20.55
CA ASN A 108 6.37 -11.96 -19.40
C ASN A 108 5.52 -11.65 -18.17
N THR A 109 5.12 -10.39 -17.99
CA THR A 109 4.39 -9.94 -16.80
C THR A 109 2.92 -9.64 -17.08
N GLY A 110 2.55 -9.40 -18.33
CA GLY A 110 1.24 -8.88 -18.72
C GLY A 110 1.05 -7.40 -18.41
N ASP A 111 2.08 -6.71 -17.92
CA ASP A 111 2.00 -5.30 -17.56
C ASP A 111 1.88 -4.40 -18.80
N HIS A 112 1.02 -3.39 -18.73
CA HIS A 112 0.95 -2.32 -19.75
C HIS A 112 1.92 -1.21 -19.37
N VAL A 113 2.90 -0.94 -20.22
CA VAL A 113 4.03 -0.05 -19.96
C VAL A 113 4.05 1.12 -20.94
N ILE A 114 4.30 2.31 -20.42
CA ILE A 114 4.48 3.55 -21.18
C ILE A 114 5.89 3.58 -21.79
N LYS A 115 5.96 3.92 -23.07
CA LYS A 115 7.19 3.98 -23.87
C LYS A 115 7.22 5.19 -24.78
N ASP A 116 8.42 5.53 -25.25
CA ASP A 116 8.66 6.44 -26.37
C ASP A 116 7.91 7.76 -26.19
N ILE A 117 8.06 8.40 -25.02
CA ILE A 117 7.43 9.68 -24.74
C ILE A 117 8.11 10.79 -25.54
N ASP A 118 7.32 11.46 -26.38
CA ASP A 118 7.74 12.62 -27.13
C ASP A 118 8.06 13.80 -26.20
N SER A 119 9.28 14.32 -26.23
CA SER A 119 9.79 15.37 -25.28
C SER A 119 8.96 16.66 -25.17
N LYS A 120 8.10 16.97 -26.15
CA LYS A 120 7.23 18.17 -26.16
C LYS A 120 5.74 17.84 -26.07
N SER A 121 5.39 16.58 -25.88
CA SER A 121 4.01 16.11 -25.86
C SER A 121 3.26 16.50 -24.60
N PRO A 122 1.92 16.40 -24.62
CA PRO A 122 1.14 16.49 -23.39
C PRO A 122 1.58 15.48 -22.32
N ALA A 123 1.94 14.25 -22.69
CA ALA A 123 2.42 13.24 -21.75
C ALA A 123 3.70 13.65 -21.01
N ALA A 124 4.70 14.15 -21.73
CA ALA A 124 5.94 14.65 -21.12
C ALA A 124 5.65 15.81 -20.16
N LYS A 125 4.80 16.76 -20.57
CA LYS A 125 4.43 17.94 -19.76
C LYS A 125 3.65 17.58 -18.50
N ALA A 126 2.81 16.54 -18.57
CA ALA A 126 2.07 16.03 -17.43
C ALA A 126 2.94 15.18 -16.47
N GLY A 127 4.20 14.94 -16.83
CA GLY A 127 5.15 14.19 -16.02
C GLY A 127 5.04 12.68 -16.16
N LEU A 128 4.36 12.16 -17.19
CA LEU A 128 4.45 10.75 -17.55
C LEU A 128 5.90 10.41 -17.92
N LYS A 129 6.38 9.23 -17.54
CA LYS A 129 7.76 8.80 -17.77
C LYS A 129 7.81 7.50 -18.54
N ASP A 130 8.87 7.34 -19.34
CA ASP A 130 9.20 6.05 -19.92
C ASP A 130 9.36 5.00 -18.81
N ASP A 131 8.94 3.77 -19.10
CA ASP A 131 8.88 2.63 -18.16
C ASP A 131 7.86 2.73 -17.03
N ASP A 132 6.95 3.73 -17.07
CA ASP A 132 5.79 3.73 -16.18
C ASP A 132 4.89 2.53 -16.48
N ILE A 133 4.51 1.80 -15.44
CA ILE A 133 3.54 0.71 -15.50
C ILE A 133 2.15 1.30 -15.21
N LEU A 134 1.22 1.03 -16.12
CA LEU A 134 -0.16 1.50 -16.05
C LEU A 134 -0.99 0.63 -15.11
N VAL A 135 -1.60 1.26 -14.11
CA VAL A 135 -2.41 0.61 -13.07
C VAL A 135 -3.91 0.83 -13.33
N ALA A 136 -4.29 2.04 -13.74
CA ALA A 136 -5.69 2.37 -14.04
C ALA A 136 -5.82 3.47 -15.09
N VAL A 137 -6.93 3.46 -15.83
CA VAL A 137 -7.33 4.48 -16.81
C VAL A 137 -8.69 5.02 -16.40
N ASN A 138 -8.81 6.34 -16.24
CA ASN A 138 -10.03 7.02 -15.82
C ASN A 138 -10.67 6.44 -14.54
N GLY A 139 -9.82 5.93 -13.64
CA GLY A 139 -10.25 5.31 -12.40
C GLY A 139 -10.67 3.85 -12.48
N GLU A 140 -10.52 3.22 -13.64
CA GLU A 140 -10.77 1.78 -13.79
C GLU A 140 -9.46 1.02 -13.90
N ARG A 141 -9.33 -0.05 -13.11
CA ARG A 141 -8.15 -0.93 -13.11
C ARG A 141 -7.95 -1.59 -14.47
N VAL A 142 -6.69 -1.80 -14.84
CA VAL A 142 -6.33 -2.42 -16.13
C VAL A 142 -5.50 -3.69 -16.01
N ASP A 143 -5.16 -4.14 -14.81
CA ASP A 143 -4.26 -5.28 -14.58
C ASP A 143 -4.81 -6.64 -15.07
N ALA A 144 -6.13 -6.76 -15.26
CA ALA A 144 -6.78 -7.96 -15.79
C ALA A 144 -7.23 -7.80 -17.26
N LEU A 145 -6.86 -6.71 -17.93
CA LEU A 145 -7.33 -6.40 -19.28
C LEU A 145 -6.25 -6.70 -20.32
N ASP A 146 -6.69 -7.17 -21.48
CA ASP A 146 -5.82 -7.27 -22.66
C ASP A 146 -5.44 -5.89 -23.20
N HIS A 147 -4.42 -5.88 -24.07
CA HIS A 147 -3.86 -4.66 -24.64
C HIS A 147 -4.89 -3.82 -25.40
N GLU A 148 -5.74 -4.47 -26.20
CA GLU A 148 -6.74 -3.76 -27.02
C GLU A 148 -7.80 -3.08 -26.14
N SER A 149 -8.26 -3.73 -25.09
CA SER A 149 -9.21 -3.19 -24.12
C SER A 149 -8.66 -1.95 -23.42
N VAL A 150 -7.39 -1.99 -23.01
CA VAL A 150 -6.73 -0.83 -22.38
C VAL A 150 -6.57 0.33 -23.35
N VAL A 151 -6.15 0.06 -24.59
CA VAL A 151 -6.07 1.07 -25.65
C VAL A 151 -7.45 1.67 -25.93
N GLY A 152 -8.50 0.85 -25.97
CA GLY A 152 -9.89 1.28 -26.12
C GLY A 152 -10.31 2.27 -25.03
N LYS A 153 -10.02 1.94 -23.76
CA LYS A 153 -10.31 2.83 -22.62
C LYS A 153 -9.61 4.19 -22.72
N ILE A 154 -8.34 4.22 -23.12
CA ILE A 154 -7.59 5.47 -23.29
C ILE A 154 -8.16 6.30 -24.45
N LYS A 155 -8.59 5.65 -25.53
CA LYS A 155 -9.13 6.32 -26.73
C LYS A 155 -10.56 6.84 -26.55
N GLN A 156 -11.35 6.24 -25.66
CA GLN A 156 -12.71 6.68 -25.35
C GLN A 156 -12.75 8.11 -24.79
N SER A 157 -11.67 8.55 -24.14
CA SER A 157 -11.48 9.93 -23.72
C SER A 157 -11.26 10.86 -24.93
N GLU A 158 -12.24 11.71 -25.23
CA GLU A 158 -12.17 12.65 -26.36
C GLU A 158 -11.10 13.73 -26.15
N GLU A 159 -11.07 14.34 -24.96
CA GLU A 159 -10.24 15.52 -24.66
C GLU A 159 -9.27 15.30 -23.48
N LYS A 160 -9.70 14.56 -22.46
CA LYS A 160 -8.93 14.35 -21.23
C LYS A 160 -8.96 12.89 -20.78
N THR A 161 -7.82 12.38 -20.32
CA THR A 161 -7.74 11.08 -19.66
C THR A 161 -6.88 11.17 -18.41
N THR A 162 -7.17 10.31 -17.42
CA THR A 162 -6.38 10.22 -16.20
C THR A 162 -5.76 8.83 -16.12
N LEU A 163 -4.44 8.77 -15.94
CA LEU A 163 -3.69 7.53 -15.79
C LEU A 163 -3.15 7.42 -14.38
N LEU A 164 -3.41 6.29 -13.71
CA LEU A 164 -2.67 5.93 -12.50
C LEU A 164 -1.49 5.06 -12.91
N VAL A 165 -0.28 5.52 -12.61
CA VAL A 165 0.96 4.81 -12.99
C VAL A 165 1.90 4.63 -11.81
N VAL A 166 2.79 3.64 -11.93
CA VAL A 166 3.91 3.41 -11.00
C VAL A 166 5.20 3.21 -11.79
N ASP A 167 6.33 3.67 -11.27
CA ASP A 167 7.63 3.23 -11.77
C ASP A 167 7.98 1.83 -11.24
N LYS A 168 9.04 1.23 -11.77
CA LYS A 168 9.50 -0.12 -11.39
C LYS A 168 9.80 -0.25 -9.89
N GLU A 169 10.36 0.79 -9.26
CA GLU A 169 10.69 0.73 -7.83
C GLU A 169 9.44 0.78 -6.96
N THR A 170 8.48 1.63 -7.33
CA THR A 170 7.18 1.73 -6.68
C THR A 170 6.39 0.43 -6.85
N ASP A 171 6.33 -0.12 -8.06
CA ASP A 171 5.71 -1.42 -8.34
C ASP A 171 6.30 -2.54 -7.46
N ALA A 172 7.63 -2.66 -7.43
CA ALA A 172 8.31 -3.66 -6.60
C ALA A 172 7.98 -3.51 -5.12
N MET A 173 7.90 -2.28 -4.60
CA MET A 173 7.51 -2.01 -3.22
C MET A 173 6.07 -2.47 -2.92
N TYR A 174 5.12 -2.15 -3.80
CA TYR A 174 3.72 -2.53 -3.63
C TYR A 174 3.51 -4.05 -3.78
N LYS A 175 4.21 -4.69 -4.73
CA LYS A 175 4.26 -6.16 -4.88
C LYS A 175 4.83 -6.83 -3.63
N LEU A 176 5.91 -6.30 -3.06
CA LEU A 176 6.49 -6.81 -1.81
C LEU A 176 5.54 -6.66 -0.62
N ALA A 177 4.78 -5.57 -0.55
CA ALA A 177 3.73 -5.38 0.46
C ALA A 177 2.50 -6.26 0.22
N GLN A 178 2.37 -6.85 -0.98
CA GLN A 178 1.15 -7.49 -1.49
C GLN A 178 -0.07 -6.55 -1.44
N ILE A 179 0.14 -5.28 -1.79
CA ILE A 179 -0.89 -4.25 -1.83
C ILE A 179 -1.02 -3.78 -3.27
N SER A 180 -2.24 -3.68 -3.78
CA SER A 180 -2.45 -3.08 -5.11
C SER A 180 -2.14 -1.58 -5.08
N PRO A 181 -1.32 -1.04 -6.00
CA PRO A 181 -1.12 0.40 -6.16
C PRO A 181 -2.43 1.17 -6.37
N TYR A 182 -3.45 0.52 -6.92
CA TYR A 182 -4.79 1.08 -7.10
C TYR A 182 -5.46 1.52 -5.79
N SER A 183 -5.08 0.92 -4.65
CA SER A 183 -5.56 1.36 -3.32
C SER A 183 -5.21 2.82 -2.97
N TYR A 184 -4.27 3.42 -3.72
CA TYR A 184 -3.95 4.84 -3.62
C TYR A 184 -5.02 5.73 -4.28
N TYR A 185 -5.69 5.26 -5.33
CA TYR A 185 -6.67 6.02 -6.11
C TYR A 185 -7.82 6.56 -5.24
N TYR A 186 -8.46 5.69 -4.45
CA TYR A 186 -9.52 6.06 -3.52
C TYR A 186 -9.08 7.05 -2.43
N LYS A 187 -7.77 7.09 -2.11
CA LYS A 187 -7.22 7.99 -1.08
C LYS A 187 -6.87 9.37 -1.63
N VAL A 188 -6.71 9.51 -2.95
CA VAL A 188 -6.52 10.79 -3.64
C VAL A 188 -7.87 11.42 -4.00
N GLN A 189 -8.89 10.60 -4.30
CA GLN A 189 -10.25 11.06 -4.57
C GLN A 189 -11.08 11.41 -3.32
N ASP A 190 -10.52 11.29 -2.12
CA ASP A 190 -11.19 11.63 -0.86
C ASP A 190 -10.71 13.01 -0.34
N PRO A 191 -11.27 14.14 -0.82
CA PRO A 191 -11.12 15.43 -0.16
C PRO A 191 -12.09 15.48 1.03
N ALA A 192 -11.95 14.59 2.02
CA ALA A 192 -12.92 14.36 3.09
C ALA A 192 -14.32 13.91 2.59
N PRO A 193 -15.04 13.07 3.34
CA PRO A 193 -16.28 12.49 2.84
C PRO A 193 -17.35 13.59 2.68
N ALA A 194 -17.82 13.73 1.43
CA ALA A 194 -19.11 14.32 1.15
C ALA A 194 -20.19 13.51 1.91
N LYS A 195 -21.10 14.25 2.52
CA LYS A 195 -22.18 13.79 3.41
C LYS A 195 -22.96 12.62 2.80
N THR A 196 -23.13 11.55 3.57
CA THR A 196 -24.25 10.61 3.40
C THR A 196 -24.82 10.33 4.78
N GLU A 197 -25.95 11.00 5.03
CA GLU A 197 -27.10 10.65 5.87
C GLU A 197 -26.87 10.15 7.32
N GLU A 198 -27.18 11.07 8.23
CA GLU A 198 -27.71 10.92 9.60
C GLU A 198 -27.52 9.58 10.32
N ARG A 199 -26.44 9.49 11.12
CA ARG A 199 -26.52 8.87 12.45
C ARG A 199 -25.80 9.74 13.47
N VAL A 200 -26.62 10.38 14.30
CA VAL A 200 -26.37 11.05 15.59
C VAL A 200 -24.89 11.26 15.95
N GLU A 201 -24.40 12.46 15.65
CA GLU A 201 -23.14 12.98 16.18
C GLU A 201 -23.31 13.35 17.65
N LEU A 202 -22.62 12.62 18.53
CA LEU A 202 -22.27 13.09 19.85
C LEU A 202 -20.77 12.84 20.05
N HIS A 203 -20.07 13.95 20.25
CA HIS A 203 -18.68 14.12 20.66
C HIS A 203 -17.69 14.54 19.55
N THR A 204 -17.24 15.78 19.73
CA THR A 204 -16.04 16.38 19.17
C THR A 204 -14.83 15.51 19.49
N GLU A 205 -14.33 14.78 18.50
CA GLU A 205 -13.04 14.08 18.62
C GLU A 205 -12.15 14.52 17.46
N GLN A 206 -10.91 14.92 17.78
CA GLN A 206 -9.81 14.91 16.81
C GLN A 206 -9.94 13.63 16.00
N LYS A 207 -10.01 13.71 14.67
CA LYS A 207 -10.28 12.58 13.78
C LYS A 207 -9.21 11.48 13.97
N VAL A 208 -9.41 10.59 14.96
CA VAL A 208 -8.42 9.60 15.36
C VAL A 208 -8.30 8.58 14.24
N ASN A 209 -7.09 8.42 13.72
CA ASN A 209 -6.84 7.50 12.63
C ASN A 209 -6.55 6.10 13.18
N HIS A 210 -7.60 5.32 13.36
CA HIS A 210 -7.50 3.93 13.83
C HIS A 210 -7.04 2.94 12.76
N LYS A 211 -6.40 3.34 11.66
CA LYS A 211 -5.98 2.40 10.61
C LYS A 211 -4.63 1.74 10.95
N PRO A 212 -4.44 0.44 10.67
CA PRO A 212 -3.13 -0.18 10.75
C PRO A 212 -2.16 0.53 9.80
N ARG A 213 -0.86 0.46 10.09
CA ARG A 213 0.18 1.20 9.37
C ARG A 213 1.07 0.24 8.58
N VAL A 214 1.33 0.59 7.32
CA VAL A 214 2.31 -0.12 6.48
C VAL A 214 3.57 0.72 6.40
N CYS A 215 4.68 0.17 6.90
CA CYS A 215 5.97 0.87 6.96
C CYS A 215 7.02 0.11 6.17
N LYS A 216 7.66 0.75 5.18
CA LYS A 216 8.88 0.25 4.54
C LYS A 216 10.09 0.83 5.24
N MET A 217 11.07 0.00 5.59
CA MET A 217 12.35 0.46 6.12
C MET A 217 13.51 -0.25 5.43
N VAL A 218 14.62 0.49 5.30
CA VAL A 218 15.89 0.00 4.75
C VAL A 218 16.86 -0.21 5.91
N LYS A 219 17.57 -1.33 5.91
CA LYS A 219 18.50 -1.70 6.97
C LYS A 219 19.61 -0.65 7.06
N GLY A 220 19.81 -0.12 8.27
CA GLY A 220 20.95 0.75 8.56
C GLY A 220 22.19 -0.07 8.95
N PRO A 221 23.31 0.61 9.27
CA PRO A 221 24.56 -0.03 9.68
C PRO A 221 24.36 -0.99 10.88
N SER A 222 23.50 -0.62 11.83
CA SER A 222 23.18 -1.41 13.03
C SER A 222 21.92 -2.27 12.87
N GLY A 223 21.48 -2.56 11.64
CA GLY A 223 20.25 -3.29 11.37
C GLY A 223 19.03 -2.38 11.20
N PHE A 224 17.84 -2.93 11.43
CA PHE A 224 16.58 -2.19 11.28
C PHE A 224 16.25 -1.29 12.48
N GLY A 225 16.93 -1.43 13.61
CA GLY A 225 16.75 -0.57 14.79
C GLY A 225 15.52 -0.91 15.64
N PHE A 226 15.02 -2.14 15.57
CA PHE A 226 13.96 -2.66 16.43
C PHE A 226 14.29 -4.06 16.94
N ASN A 227 13.70 -4.41 18.07
CA ASN A 227 13.65 -5.76 18.63
C ASN A 227 12.20 -6.26 18.58
N LEU A 228 12.03 -7.58 18.45
CA LEU A 228 10.71 -8.22 18.50
C LEU A 228 10.58 -9.00 19.80
N ASN A 229 9.72 -8.52 20.68
CA ASN A 229 9.38 -9.18 21.93
C ASN A 229 8.14 -10.04 21.71
N MET A 230 8.29 -11.36 21.88
CA MET A 230 7.17 -12.29 21.79
C MET A 230 6.44 -12.36 23.14
N ILE A 231 5.19 -11.93 23.17
CA ILE A 231 4.31 -12.10 24.33
C ILE A 231 3.62 -13.46 24.20
N LYS A 232 3.94 -14.35 25.16
CA LYS A 232 3.37 -15.69 25.27
C LYS A 232 1.93 -15.62 25.81
N ASN A 233 1.06 -16.53 25.36
CA ASN A 233 -0.25 -16.82 25.95
C ASN A 233 -1.23 -15.63 26.10
N LYS A 234 -1.10 -14.55 25.32
CA LYS A 234 -2.26 -13.66 25.09
C LYS A 234 -3.04 -14.22 23.91
N PRO A 235 -4.30 -14.66 24.09
CA PRO A 235 -5.13 -15.06 22.97
C PRO A 235 -5.34 -13.83 22.08
N GLY A 236 -4.68 -13.80 20.91
CA GLY A 236 -5.22 -13.03 19.80
C GLY A 236 -6.55 -13.67 19.46
N LEU A 237 -7.64 -12.93 19.72
CA LEU A 237 -9.05 -13.24 19.42
C LEU A 237 -9.23 -14.53 18.59
N PHE A 238 -9.25 -15.67 19.27
CA PHE A 238 -9.63 -16.93 18.64
C PHE A 238 -11.15 -16.94 18.57
N ILE A 239 -11.71 -16.95 17.36
CA ILE A 239 -13.03 -17.54 17.17
C ILE A 239 -12.84 -19.05 17.41
N ASN A 240 -13.21 -19.50 18.60
CA ASN A 240 -13.53 -20.89 18.86
C ASN A 240 -15.06 -20.99 18.93
N GLU A 241 -15.61 -21.93 18.15
CA GLU A 241 -17.02 -22.33 17.97
C GLU A 241 -17.81 -21.70 16.81
N VAL A 242 -18.01 -22.52 15.78
CA VAL A 242 -19.30 -22.62 15.08
C VAL A 242 -20.04 -23.75 15.77
N LEU A 243 -21.07 -23.43 16.56
CA LEU A 243 -22.02 -24.42 17.06
C LEU A 243 -22.87 -24.91 15.87
N MET A 244 -22.99 -26.24 15.75
CA MET A 244 -24.01 -26.90 14.93
C MET A 244 -25.38 -26.79 15.59
#